data_AF-A0A645G349-F1
#
_entry.id   AF-A0A645G349-F1
#
_cell.length_a   1.000
_cell.length_b   1.000
_cell.length_c   1.000
_cell.angle_alpha   90.00
_cell.angle_beta   90.00
_cell.angle_gamma   90.00
#
_symmetry.space_group_name_H-M   'P 1'
#
loop_
_entity.id
_entity.type
_entity.pdbx_description
1 polymer ?
#
loop_
_entity_poly.entity_id
_entity_poly.type
_entity_poly.pdbx_seq_one_letter_code
_entity_poly.pdbx_strand_id
1 'polypeptide(L)'
;MFSNPNLLENSRFTSMLWAVYHLMDELINREDLGTSPASDLKHLAGDLERAYRLLVVEYIYYMEHMKSKYPYLFSLAVRKNPFTEKKSVVIY
;
A
#
# COMPACT_ATOMS: atom_id res chain seq x y z
N MET A 1 -13.68 10.21 -5.80
CA MET A 1 -12.35 9.69 -6.20
C MET A 1 -12.41 8.79 -7.43
N PHE A 2 -13.51 8.08 -7.71
CA PHE A 2 -13.70 7.31 -8.96
C PHE A 2 -14.02 8.15 -10.21
N SER A 3 -13.79 9.47 -10.15
CA SER A 3 -14.02 10.39 -11.28
C SER A 3 -12.86 10.40 -12.29
N ASN A 4 -11.72 9.80 -11.96
CA ASN A 4 -10.59 9.68 -12.89
C ASN A 4 -10.85 8.49 -13.82
N PRO A 5 -11.06 8.71 -15.13
CA PRO A 5 -11.36 7.65 -16.08
C PRO A 5 -10.21 6.65 -16.24
N ASN A 6 -8.97 7.03 -15.91
CA ASN A 6 -7.84 6.09 -15.89
C ASN A 6 -7.89 5.08 -14.73
N LEU A 7 -8.79 5.28 -13.76
CA LEU A 7 -9.07 4.33 -12.68
C LEU A 7 -10.27 3.44 -12.99
N LEU A 8 -11.01 3.72 -14.08
CA LEU A 8 -12.19 2.98 -14.50
C LEU A 8 -11.78 1.80 -15.38
N GLU A 9 -11.37 0.70 -14.73
CA GLU A 9 -11.62 -0.71 -15.12
C GLU A 9 -10.88 -1.65 -14.14
N ASN A 10 -11.34 -2.90 -14.07
CA ASN A 10 -10.92 -4.00 -13.18
C ASN A 10 -9.43 -4.37 -13.27
N SER A 11 -8.55 -3.43 -12.91
CA SER A 11 -7.10 -3.63 -12.87
C SER A 11 -6.63 -3.96 -11.46
N ARG A 12 -5.46 -4.59 -11.37
CA ARG A 12 -4.76 -4.87 -10.11
C ARG A 12 -4.59 -3.60 -9.26
N PHE A 13 -4.27 -2.48 -9.90
CA PHE A 13 -4.08 -1.19 -9.23
C PHE A 13 -5.39 -0.66 -8.62
N THR A 14 -6.48 -0.76 -9.36
CA THR A 14 -7.80 -0.39 -8.87
C THR A 14 -8.21 -1.30 -7.70
N SER A 15 -7.94 -2.61 -7.75
CA SER A 15 -8.17 -3.53 -6.63
C SER A 15 -7.35 -3.16 -5.39
N MET A 16 -6.09 -2.75 -5.56
CA MET A 16 -5.25 -2.26 -4.45
C MET A 16 -5.87 -1.03 -3.80
N LEU A 17 -6.28 -0.04 -4.59
CA LEU A 17 -6.91 1.17 -4.07
C LEU A 17 -8.18 0.83 -3.28
N TRP A 18 -9.05 -0.03 -3.81
CA TRP A 18 -10.25 -0.46 -3.10
C TRP A 18 -9.96 -1.09 -1.74
N ALA A 19 -8.97 -1.97 -1.66
CA ALA A 19 -8.60 -2.62 -0.40
C ALA A 19 -8.09 -1.60 0.64
N VAL A 20 -7.27 -0.64 0.22
CA VAL A 20 -6.76 0.42 1.10
C VAL A 20 -7.87 1.36 1.56
N TYR A 21 -8.75 1.78 0.65
CA TYR A 21 -9.86 2.67 1.00
C TYR A 21 -10.87 2.00 1.94
N HIS A 22 -11.20 0.74 1.69
CA HIS A 22 -12.07 -0.01 2.58
C HIS A 22 -11.47 -0.13 3.98
N LEU A 23 -10.18 -0.50 4.10
CA LEU A 23 -9.50 -0.53 5.40
C LEU A 23 -9.50 0.84 6.08
N MET A 24 -9.23 1.91 5.33
CA MET A 24 -9.23 3.27 5.85
C MET A 24 -10.62 3.68 6.38
N ASP A 25 -11.68 3.33 5.64
CA ASP A 25 -13.06 3.63 6.03
C ASP A 25 -13.45 2.87 7.32
N GLU A 26 -13.13 1.58 7.39
CA GLU A 26 -13.31 0.77 8.60
C GLU A 26 -12.58 1.41 9.81
N LEU A 27 -11.31 1.84 9.64
CA LEU A 27 -10.54 2.43 10.73
C LEU A 27 -11.05 3.82 11.16
N ILE A 28 -11.50 4.66 10.22
CA ILE A 28 -11.98 6.03 10.53
C ILE A 28 -13.32 6.01 11.26
N ASN A 29 -14.19 5.04 10.94
CA ASN A 29 -15.51 4.92 11.57
C ASN A 29 -15.46 4.21 12.93
N ARG A 30 -14.28 3.90 13.47
CA ARG A 30 -14.11 3.32 14.81
C ARG A 30 -13.49 4.34 15.76
N GLU A 31 -14.15 4.55 16.90
CA GLU A 31 -13.68 5.46 17.94
C GLU A 31 -12.50 4.87 18.74
N ASP A 32 -12.54 3.57 19.04
CA ASP A 32 -11.48 2.87 19.78
C ASP A 32 -11.39 1.39 19.37
N LEU A 33 -10.19 0.93 19.01
CA LEU A 33 -9.91 -0.47 18.69
C LEU A 33 -9.75 -1.34 19.93
N GLY A 34 -9.40 -0.75 21.08
CA GLY A 34 -9.18 -1.49 22.33
C GLY A 34 -10.45 -2.10 22.91
N THR A 35 -11.63 -1.60 22.51
CA THR A 35 -12.94 -2.08 22.96
C THR A 35 -13.63 -3.00 21.94
N SER A 36 -13.04 -3.18 20.74
CA SER A 36 -13.60 -4.03 19.70
C SER A 36 -13.64 -5.51 20.12
N PRO A 37 -14.75 -6.23 19.83
CA PRO A 37 -14.80 -7.68 20.00
C PRO A 37 -13.69 -8.40 19.22
N ALA A 38 -13.25 -9.56 19.71
CA ALA A 38 -12.22 -10.36 19.04
C ALA A 38 -12.56 -10.73 17.58
N SER A 39 -13.84 -10.90 17.26
CA SER A 39 -14.30 -11.14 15.89
C SER A 39 -14.09 -9.93 14.98
N ASP A 40 -14.30 -8.71 15.48
CA ASP A 40 -14.09 -7.45 14.75
C ASP A 40 -12.60 -7.22 14.51
N LEU A 41 -11.77 -7.43 15.53
CA LEU A 41 -10.30 -7.36 15.38
C LEU A 41 -9.78 -8.38 14.36
N LYS A 42 -10.35 -9.58 14.31
CA LYS A 42 -10.00 -10.59 13.30
C LYS A 42 -10.40 -10.17 11.89
N HIS A 43 -11.55 -9.52 11.74
CA HIS A 43 -11.99 -8.94 10.45
C HIS A 43 -11.02 -7.86 9.99
N LEU A 44 -10.70 -6.88 10.85
CA LEU A 44 -9.75 -5.81 10.55
C LEU A 44 -8.36 -6.34 10.20
N ALA A 45 -7.89 -7.38 10.90
CA ALA A 45 -6.63 -8.02 10.57
C ALA A 45 -6.64 -8.61 9.15
N GLY A 46 -7.75 -9.21 8.73
CA GLY A 46 -7.93 -9.70 7.35
C GLY A 46 -7.95 -8.58 6.32
N ASP A 47 -8.59 -7.45 6.63
CA ASP A 47 -8.64 -6.30 5.72
C ASP A 47 -7.26 -5.63 5.60
N LEU A 48 -6.53 -5.51 6.72
CA LEU A 48 -5.16 -5.04 6.77
C LEU A 48 -4.23 -5.93 5.94
N GLU A 49 -4.32 -7.25 6.13
CA GLU A 49 -3.53 -8.21 5.38
C GLU A 49 -3.80 -8.10 3.86
N ARG A 50 -5.08 -8.01 3.47
CA ARG A 50 -5.49 -7.85 2.06
C ARG A 50 -4.93 -6.56 1.46
N ALA A 51 -5.08 -5.42 2.15
CA ALA A 51 -4.58 -4.14 1.68
C ALA A 51 -3.04 -4.15 1.58
N TYR A 52 -2.35 -4.65 2.61
CA TYR A 52 -0.89 -4.70 2.64
C TYR A 52 -0.32 -5.58 1.53
N ARG A 53 -0.88 -6.78 1.31
CA ARG A 53 -0.46 -7.66 0.21
C ARG A 53 -0.57 -6.98 -1.15
N LEU A 54 -1.69 -6.33 -1.44
CA LEU A 54 -1.90 -5.63 -2.71
C LEU A 54 -0.98 -4.41 -2.87
N LEU A 55 -0.76 -3.65 -1.79
CA LEU A 55 0.19 -2.53 -1.77
C LEU A 55 1.61 -2.96 -2.08
N VAL A 56 2.09 -4.06 -1.49
CA VAL A 56 3.43 -4.61 -1.73
C VAL A 56 3.59 -4.99 -3.20
N VAL A 57 2.59 -5.63 -3.79
CA VAL A 57 2.63 -6.00 -5.21
C VAL A 57 2.73 -4.76 -6.09
N GLU A 58 1.85 -3.76 -5.91
CA GLU A 58 1.93 -2.51 -6.68
C GLU A 58 3.24 -1.77 -6.48
N TYR A 59 3.81 -1.79 -5.26
CA TYR A 59 5.11 -1.21 -4.98
C TYR A 59 6.22 -1.87 -5.80
N ILE A 60 6.22 -3.20 -5.96
CA ILE A 60 7.21 -3.91 -6.79
C ILE A 60 7.10 -3.46 -8.25
N TYR A 61 5.89 -3.43 -8.82
CA TYR A 61 5.70 -2.96 -10.19
C TYR A 61 6.11 -1.50 -10.38
N TYR A 62 5.84 -0.66 -9.39
CA TYR A 62 6.33 0.71 -9.37
C TYR A 62 7.87 0.77 -9.39
N MET A 63 8.53 -0.04 -8.55
CA MET A 63 9.99 -0.11 -8.50
C MET A 63 10.60 -0.63 -9.82
N GLU A 64 9.98 -1.60 -10.49
CA GLU A 64 10.37 -2.06 -11.81
C GLU A 64 10.25 -0.96 -12.87
N HIS A 65 9.13 -0.23 -12.87
CA HIS A 65 8.93 0.91 -13.75
C HIS A 65 9.99 2.00 -13.51
N MET A 66 10.25 2.34 -12.25
CA MET A 66 11.30 3.29 -11.89
C MET A 66 12.68 2.84 -12.36
N LYS A 67 13.02 1.56 -12.18
CA LYS A 67 14.30 1.00 -12.65
C LYS A 67 14.49 1.19 -14.15
N SER A 68 13.42 0.98 -14.92
CA SER A 68 13.44 1.10 -16.38
C SER A 68 13.46 2.56 -16.87
N LYS A 69 12.66 3.44 -16.26
CA LYS A 69 12.42 4.79 -16.77
C LYS A 69 13.20 5.89 -16.05
N TYR A 70 13.53 5.68 -14.78
CA TYR A 70 14.16 6.68 -13.91
C TYR A 70 15.24 6.06 -13.00
N PRO A 71 16.36 5.53 -13.54
CA PRO A 71 17.36 4.81 -12.76
C PRO A 71 17.92 5.58 -11.55
N TYR A 72 18.06 6.90 -11.67
CA TYR A 72 18.50 7.76 -10.56
C TYR A 72 17.51 7.78 -9.40
N LEU A 73 16.21 7.87 -9.70
CA LEU A 73 15.16 7.85 -8.68
C LEU A 73 15.02 6.45 -8.09
N PHE A 74 15.14 5.40 -8.92
CA PHE A 74 15.15 4.01 -8.46
C PHE A 74 16.27 3.75 -7.45
N SER A 75 17.49 4.23 -7.75
CA SER A 75 18.66 4.10 -6.86
C SER A 75 18.36 4.64 -5.45
N LEU A 76 17.76 5.83 -5.37
CA LEU A 76 17.35 6.42 -4.09
C LEU A 76 16.21 5.64 -3.43
N ALA A 77 15.20 5.22 -4.20
CA ALA A 77 14.04 4.51 -3.70
C ALA A 77 14.41 3.15 -3.08
N VAL A 78 15.35 2.41 -3.67
CA VAL A 78 15.86 1.15 -3.11
C VAL A 78 16.50 1.37 -1.75
N ARG A 79 17.29 2.43 -1.54
CA ARG A 79 17.92 2.68 -0.24
C ARG A 79 16.97 3.19 0.85
N LYS A 80 15.84 3.75 0.44
CA LYS A 80 14.78 4.27 1.32
C LYS A 80 13.60 3.31 1.46
N ASN A 81 13.67 2.12 0.87
CA ASN A 81 12.52 1.23 0.79
C ASN A 81 12.00 0.84 2.19
N PRO A 82 10.69 0.60 2.35
CA PRO A 82 10.08 0.34 3.64
C PRO A 82 10.47 -1.02 4.26
N PHE A 83 11.12 -1.90 3.50
CA PHE A 83 11.57 -3.24 3.91
C PHE A 83 13.05 -3.29 4.29
N THR A 84 13.73 -2.15 4.40
CA THR A 84 15.13 -2.08 4.83
C THR A 84 15.23 -1.38 6.18
N GLU A 85 15.86 -2.06 7.14
CA GLU A 85 16.05 -1.56 8.51
C GLU A 85 16.96 -0.32 8.56
N LYS A 86 18.00 -0.28 7.71
CA LYS A 86 18.98 0.81 7.66
C LYS A 86 18.80 1.66 6.39
N LYS A 87 18.01 2.73 6.51
CA LYS A 87 17.83 3.70 5.42
C LYS A 87 19.05 4.62 5.33
N SER A 88 19.65 4.75 4.14
CA SER A 88 20.73 5.71 3.89
C SER A 88 20.53 6.42 2.55
N VAL A 89 20.70 7.74 2.54
CA VAL A 89 20.66 8.53 1.30
C VAL A 89 22.00 8.57 0.57
N VAL A 90 23.08 8.26 1.28
CA VAL A 90 24.47 8.41 0.82
C VAL A 90 24.84 7.27 -0.13
N ILE A 91 25.56 7.61 -1.20
CA ILE A 91 26.16 6.66 -2.15
C ILE A 91 27.64 6.60 -1.79
N TYR A 92 28.14 5.40 -1.49
CA TYR A 92 29.56 5.13 -1.29
C TYR A 92 30.20 4.64 -2.58
#